data_AF-A0AA40G6S6-F1
#
_entry.id   AF-A0AA40G6S6-F1
#
_cell.length_a   1.000
_cell.length_b   1.000
_cell.length_c   1.000
_cell.angle_alpha   90.00
_cell.angle_beta   90.00
_cell.angle_gamma   90.00
#
_symmetry.space_group_name_H-M   'P 1'
#
loop_
_entity.id
_entity.type
_entity.pdbx_description
1 polymer ?
#
loop_
_entity_poly.entity_id
_entity_poly.type
_entity_poly.pdbx_seq_one_letter_code
_entity_poly.pdbx_strand_id
1 'polypeptide(L)'
;MSPKQQRTRSRFKVITPFRSLVLCGESRQEMEDWLNALRTVTKNRSQTDSGIAEMLSGNHHWYATSHARPTYCNVCRDALYGVTSHGLSCEICKYKVHKRCSIKAINNCKWTTLASIGKDIIEDQDGNITMPHQWMEGNLPVSSKCSVCDKTCGSVLRLQDWRCLWCRATVHTACRPAISVKCPLGPVKLSVVPPTALHSIGSDEAWEATRPTGCSPLLVFVNSKSGDNQGIKFLRRFKQLLNPAQVFDLIKGGPGPGLRLFRHFDPFRILVCSGDGSVGWVLSEIDRLGMHMILVFMH
;
A
#
# COMPACT_ATOMS: atom_id res chain seq x y z
N MET A 1 -35.90 -48.89 16.43
CA MET A 1 -34.64 -48.15 16.19
C MET A 1 -34.67 -47.67 14.75
N SER A 2 -34.90 -46.38 14.52
CA SER A 2 -34.92 -45.79 13.17
C SER A 2 -33.58 -45.10 12.90
N PRO A 3 -32.92 -45.33 11.75
CA PRO A 3 -31.65 -44.68 11.46
C PRO A 3 -31.89 -43.20 11.12
N LYS A 4 -31.18 -42.30 11.81
CA LYS A 4 -31.15 -40.87 11.50
C LYS A 4 -30.60 -40.67 10.08
N GLN A 5 -31.43 -40.14 9.19
CA GLN A 5 -31.04 -39.77 7.83
C GLN A 5 -30.08 -38.57 7.91
N GLN A 6 -28.80 -38.82 7.66
CA GLN A 6 -27.75 -37.82 7.76
C GLN A 6 -27.83 -36.90 6.54
N ARG A 7 -28.57 -35.79 6.68
CA ARG A 7 -28.77 -34.74 5.68
C ARG A 7 -27.40 -34.20 5.24
N THR A 8 -26.99 -34.47 4.00
CA THR A 8 -25.70 -34.05 3.44
C THR A 8 -25.69 -32.54 3.25
N ARG A 9 -25.13 -31.80 4.23
CA ARG A 9 -24.92 -30.35 4.13
C ARG A 9 -23.84 -30.05 3.10
N SER A 10 -24.26 -29.54 1.95
CA SER A 10 -23.37 -28.97 0.95
C SER A 10 -22.66 -27.76 1.53
N ARG A 11 -21.33 -27.69 1.41
CA ARG A 11 -20.49 -26.60 1.94
C ARG A 11 -19.51 -26.11 0.89
N PHE A 12 -19.26 -24.81 0.83
CA PHE A 12 -18.11 -24.27 0.10
C PHE A 12 -17.34 -23.27 0.96
N LYS A 13 -16.05 -23.18 0.70
CA LYS A 13 -15.12 -22.34 1.45
C LYS A 13 -14.86 -21.07 0.66
N VAL A 14 -15.36 -19.94 1.15
CA VAL A 14 -14.99 -18.63 0.64
C VAL A 14 -13.64 -18.26 1.26
N ILE A 15 -12.65 -18.05 0.42
CA ILE A 15 -11.34 -17.58 0.84
C ILE A 15 -11.28 -16.11 0.47
N THR A 16 -11.29 -15.24 1.48
CA THR A 16 -11.02 -13.81 1.32
C THR A 16 -9.57 -13.54 1.71
N PRO A 17 -9.00 -12.37 1.34
CA PRO A 17 -7.64 -12.01 1.75
C PRO A 17 -7.41 -11.99 3.28
N PHE A 18 -8.47 -11.84 4.07
CA PHE A 18 -8.39 -11.61 5.53
C PHE A 18 -8.93 -12.77 6.37
N ARG A 19 -9.78 -13.63 5.80
CA ARG A 19 -10.35 -14.80 6.49
C ARG A 19 -10.87 -15.85 5.53
N SER A 20 -11.03 -17.06 6.03
CA SER A 20 -11.81 -18.09 5.34
C SER A 20 -13.12 -18.35 6.04
N LEU A 21 -14.21 -18.29 5.28
CA LEU A 21 -15.56 -18.57 5.74
C LEU A 21 -16.03 -19.87 5.10
N VAL A 22 -16.60 -20.77 5.90
CA VAL A 22 -17.28 -21.96 5.38
C VAL A 22 -18.77 -21.66 5.39
N LEU A 23 -19.35 -21.56 4.20
CA LEU A 23 -20.78 -21.39 4.03
C LEU A 23 -21.40 -22.77 3.87
N CYS A 24 -22.45 -23.05 4.65
CA CYS A 24 -23.22 -24.28 4.62
C CYS A 24 -24.62 -23.96 4.12
N GLY A 25 -25.05 -24.60 3.05
CA GLY A 25 -26.42 -24.52 2.55
C GLY A 25 -27.22 -25.75 2.98
N GLU A 26 -28.54 -25.58 3.05
CA GLU A 26 -29.46 -26.67 3.38
C GLU A 26 -29.72 -27.61 2.20
N SER A 27 -29.45 -27.13 0.98
CA SER A 27 -29.59 -27.88 -0.27
C SER A 27 -28.48 -27.53 -1.27
N ARG A 28 -28.31 -28.37 -2.29
CA ARG A 28 -27.38 -28.08 -3.39
C ARG A 28 -27.84 -26.89 -4.25
N GLN A 29 -29.15 -26.74 -4.44
CA GLN A 29 -29.74 -25.65 -5.22
C GLN A 29 -29.45 -24.28 -4.58
N GLU A 30 -29.69 -24.16 -3.28
CA GLU A 30 -29.38 -22.95 -2.52
C GLU A 30 -27.89 -22.56 -2.63
N MET A 31 -27.01 -23.55 -2.68
CA MET A 31 -25.57 -23.31 -2.83
C MET A 31 -25.18 -22.83 -4.23
N GLU A 32 -25.87 -23.31 -5.27
CA GLU A 32 -25.69 -22.80 -6.63
C GLU A 32 -26.21 -21.37 -6.78
N ASP A 33 -27.31 -21.03 -6.10
CA ASP A 33 -27.86 -19.68 -6.05
C ASP A 33 -26.89 -18.71 -5.33
N TRP A 34 -26.33 -19.11 -4.19
CA TRP A 34 -25.28 -18.32 -3.50
C TRP A 34 -24.02 -18.14 -4.34
N LEU A 35 -23.57 -19.19 -5.05
CA LEU A 35 -22.42 -19.09 -5.95
C LEU A 35 -22.70 -18.14 -7.13
N ASN A 36 -23.91 -18.17 -7.67
CA ASN A 36 -24.32 -17.28 -8.76
C ASN A 36 -24.46 -15.84 -8.27
N ALA A 37 -25.04 -15.60 -7.10
CA ALA A 37 -25.11 -14.28 -6.47
C ALA A 37 -23.70 -13.71 -6.23
N LEU A 38 -22.77 -14.50 -5.66
CA LEU A 38 -21.38 -14.10 -5.48
C LEU A 38 -20.70 -13.78 -6.81
N ARG A 39 -20.85 -14.64 -7.83
CA ARG A 39 -20.30 -14.41 -9.17
C ARG A 39 -20.86 -13.15 -9.82
N THR A 40 -22.13 -12.85 -9.62
CA THR A 40 -22.79 -11.63 -10.15
C THR A 40 -22.27 -10.38 -9.44
N VAL A 41 -22.08 -10.42 -8.11
CA VAL A 41 -21.44 -9.33 -7.35
C VAL A 41 -20.00 -9.11 -7.80
N THR A 42 -19.24 -10.18 -8.04
CA THR A 42 -17.86 -10.08 -8.56
C THR A 42 -17.80 -9.58 -10.00
N LYS A 43 -18.81 -9.90 -10.84
CA LYS A 43 -18.89 -9.46 -12.24
C LYS A 43 -19.37 -8.02 -12.41
N ASN A 44 -20.19 -7.48 -11.50
CA ASN A 44 -20.67 -6.09 -11.53
C ASN A 44 -19.70 -5.06 -10.92
N ARG A 45 -18.58 -5.50 -10.31
CA ARG A 45 -17.55 -4.67 -9.67
C ARG A 45 -16.45 -4.21 -10.65
N SER A 46 -16.83 -3.95 -11.90
CA SER A 46 -15.91 -3.79 -13.04
C SER A 46 -15.03 -2.54 -12.94
N GLN A 47 -13.72 -2.74 -12.99
CA GLN A 47 -12.60 -1.77 -13.15
C GLN A 47 -12.23 -0.87 -11.96
N THR A 48 -13.16 -0.32 -11.17
CA THR A 48 -12.80 0.53 -10.01
C THR A 48 -12.28 -0.29 -8.82
N ASP A 49 -12.78 -1.51 -8.65
CA ASP A 49 -12.47 -2.37 -7.50
C ASP A 49 -11.13 -3.12 -7.64
N SER A 50 -10.67 -3.39 -8.86
CA SER A 50 -9.43 -4.14 -9.09
C SER A 50 -8.19 -3.37 -8.63
N GLY A 51 -8.13 -2.06 -8.90
CA GLY A 51 -7.01 -1.21 -8.47
C GLY A 51 -6.97 -0.96 -6.97
N ILE A 52 -8.14 -0.85 -6.33
CA ILE A 52 -8.26 -0.66 -4.87
C ILE A 52 -7.94 -1.97 -4.14
N ALA A 53 -8.49 -3.10 -4.58
CA ALA A 53 -8.18 -4.41 -4.00
C ALA A 53 -6.69 -4.75 -4.15
N GLU A 54 -6.08 -4.44 -5.30
CA GLU A 54 -4.64 -4.58 -5.52
C GLU A 54 -3.83 -3.73 -4.53
N MET A 55 -4.24 -2.48 -4.31
CA MET A 55 -3.61 -1.56 -3.35
C MET A 55 -3.70 -2.04 -1.88
N LEU A 56 -4.77 -2.74 -1.52
CA LEU A 56 -5.02 -3.24 -0.16
C LEU A 56 -4.47 -4.64 0.10
N SER A 57 -3.96 -5.31 -0.93
CA SER A 57 -3.54 -6.71 -0.87
C SER A 57 -2.26 -6.97 -0.05
N GLY A 58 -1.45 -5.93 0.23
CA GLY A 58 -0.13 -6.09 0.84
C GLY A 58 0.91 -6.75 -0.09
N ASN A 59 0.55 -7.02 -1.34
CA ASN A 59 1.42 -7.63 -2.33
C ASN A 59 2.49 -6.65 -2.83
N HIS A 60 3.63 -7.20 -3.25
CA HIS A 60 4.67 -6.42 -3.89
C HIS A 60 4.35 -6.20 -5.37
N HIS A 61 4.43 -4.95 -5.81
CA HIS A 61 4.30 -4.58 -7.22
C HIS A 61 5.68 -4.56 -7.85
N TRP A 62 6.02 -5.59 -8.62
CA TRP A 62 7.35 -5.79 -9.15
C TRP A 62 7.59 -5.02 -10.46
N TYR A 63 8.76 -4.43 -10.59
CA TYR A 63 9.30 -3.98 -11.87
C TYR A 63 10.73 -4.47 -12.05
N ALA A 64 11.10 -4.77 -13.29
CA ALA A 64 12.47 -5.10 -13.65
C ALA A 64 13.36 -3.87 -13.48
N THR A 65 14.54 -4.06 -12.87
CA THR A 65 15.48 -2.96 -12.64
C THR A 65 16.90 -3.49 -12.73
N SER A 66 17.78 -2.66 -13.28
CA SER A 66 19.21 -2.80 -13.10
C SER A 66 19.63 -2.10 -11.81
N HIS A 67 20.78 -2.52 -11.27
CA HIS A 67 21.37 -1.91 -10.08
C HIS A 67 22.77 -1.45 -10.43
N ALA A 68 23.00 -0.14 -10.35
CA ALA A 68 24.33 0.44 -10.55
C ALA A 68 25.28 0.18 -9.36
N ARG A 69 24.82 -0.50 -8.31
CA ARG A 69 25.55 -0.74 -7.06
C ARG A 69 25.31 -2.17 -6.58
N PRO A 70 26.25 -2.75 -5.81
CA PRO A 70 26.05 -4.03 -5.16
C PRO A 70 24.73 -4.04 -4.39
N THR A 71 23.85 -4.96 -4.76
CA THR A 71 22.49 -5.06 -4.26
C THR A 71 22.19 -6.53 -4.04
N TYR A 72 21.45 -6.86 -3.00
CA TYR A 72 21.26 -8.24 -2.58
C TYR A 72 19.78 -8.62 -2.54
N CYS A 73 19.50 -9.87 -2.86
CA CYS A 73 18.15 -10.44 -2.85
C CYS A 73 17.65 -10.58 -1.42
N ASN A 74 16.53 -9.93 -1.08
CA ASN A 74 15.90 -10.01 0.23
C ASN A 74 15.32 -11.40 0.59
N VAL A 75 15.38 -12.37 -0.32
CA VAL A 75 14.93 -13.76 -0.09
C VAL A 75 16.12 -14.69 0.11
N CYS A 76 16.97 -14.88 -0.91
CA CYS A 76 18.10 -15.81 -0.81
C CYS A 76 19.39 -15.17 -0.28
N ARG A 77 19.41 -13.84 -0.07
CA ARG A 77 20.55 -13.05 0.42
C ARG A 77 21.75 -12.96 -0.52
N ASP A 78 21.76 -13.66 -1.64
CA ASP A 78 22.79 -13.54 -2.67
C ASP A 78 22.72 -12.23 -3.45
N ALA A 79 23.83 -11.87 -4.08
CA ALA A 79 23.92 -10.68 -4.92
C ALA A 79 22.96 -10.74 -6.12
N LEU A 80 22.36 -9.59 -6.44
CA LEU A 80 21.69 -9.31 -7.69
C LEU A 80 22.76 -8.79 -8.67
N TYR A 81 23.41 -9.71 -9.39
CA TYR A 81 24.44 -9.36 -10.38
C TYR A 81 23.90 -8.38 -11.43
N GLY A 82 24.69 -7.35 -11.77
CA GLY A 82 24.28 -6.25 -12.63
C GLY A 82 25.12 -6.16 -13.90
N VAL A 83 24.46 -6.29 -15.06
CA VAL A 83 24.38 -5.34 -16.20
C VAL A 83 23.12 -5.71 -17.00
N THR A 84 22.76 -7.00 -17.01
CA THR A 84 21.51 -7.55 -17.54
C THR A 84 20.42 -7.66 -16.46
N SER A 85 19.16 -7.45 -16.83
CA SER A 85 17.99 -7.25 -15.95
C SER A 85 17.52 -8.50 -15.18
N HIS A 86 18.33 -9.00 -14.24
CA HIS A 86 18.00 -10.22 -13.47
C HIS A 86 17.30 -10.00 -12.11
N GLY A 87 17.14 -8.73 -11.70
CA GLY A 87 16.50 -8.33 -10.46
C GLY A 87 15.12 -7.69 -10.65
N LEU A 88 14.22 -7.99 -9.72
CA LEU A 88 12.95 -7.30 -9.54
C LEU A 88 13.04 -6.39 -8.31
N SER A 89 12.47 -5.20 -8.39
CA SER A 89 12.28 -4.32 -7.25
C SER A 89 10.80 -4.03 -7.08
N CYS A 90 10.34 -3.99 -5.84
CA CYS A 90 9.00 -3.52 -5.54
C CYS A 90 8.93 -1.99 -5.76
N GLU A 91 7.87 -1.51 -6.39
CA GLU A 91 7.60 -0.10 -6.67
C GLU A 91 7.40 0.73 -5.40
N ILE A 92 6.85 0.10 -4.35
CA ILE A 92 6.40 0.76 -3.13
C ILE A 92 7.45 0.70 -2.03
N CYS A 93 7.84 -0.50 -1.60
CA CYS A 93 8.71 -0.65 -0.44
C CYS A 93 10.21 -0.72 -0.80
N LYS A 94 10.54 -0.92 -2.09
CA LYS A 94 11.89 -1.19 -2.61
C LYS A 94 12.50 -2.52 -2.15
N TYR A 95 11.68 -3.51 -1.82
CA TYR A 95 12.13 -4.89 -1.62
C TYR A 95 12.71 -5.42 -2.93
N LYS A 96 13.84 -6.12 -2.90
CA LYS A 96 14.57 -6.52 -4.12
C LYS A 96 14.82 -8.01 -4.13
N VAL A 97 14.55 -8.66 -5.25
CA VAL A 97 14.62 -10.12 -5.36
C VAL A 97 15.11 -10.52 -6.75
N HIS A 98 15.70 -11.71 -6.88
CA HIS A 98 15.82 -12.33 -8.20
C HIS A 98 14.44 -12.63 -8.76
N LYS A 99 14.31 -12.71 -10.10
CA LYS A 99 13.06 -13.14 -10.74
C LYS A 99 12.53 -14.49 -10.21
N ARG A 100 13.43 -15.46 -9.95
CA ARG A 100 13.08 -16.77 -9.36
C ARG A 100 12.64 -16.71 -7.89
N CYS A 101 13.02 -15.65 -7.18
CA CYS A 101 12.77 -15.49 -5.76
C CYS A 101 11.48 -14.71 -5.46
N SER A 102 10.88 -14.01 -6.43
CA SER A 102 9.68 -13.19 -6.21
C SER A 102 8.49 -14.02 -5.73
N ILE A 103 8.33 -15.24 -6.23
CA ILE A 103 7.27 -16.16 -5.79
C ILE A 103 7.41 -16.62 -4.33
N LYS A 104 8.60 -16.51 -3.74
CA LYS A 104 8.88 -16.85 -2.34
C LYS A 104 8.91 -15.60 -1.45
N ALA A 105 8.70 -14.41 -2.01
CA ALA A 105 8.67 -13.18 -1.24
C ALA A 105 7.42 -13.15 -0.35
N ILE A 106 7.61 -12.79 0.92
CA ILE A 106 6.49 -12.62 1.84
C ILE A 106 5.69 -11.39 1.41
N ASN A 107 4.36 -11.48 1.39
CA ASN A 107 3.45 -10.38 1.07
C ASN A 107 3.29 -9.42 2.26
N ASN A 108 4.38 -8.74 2.60
CA ASN A 108 4.47 -7.77 3.69
C ASN A 108 4.86 -6.38 3.17
N CYS A 109 4.30 -5.98 2.01
CA CYS A 109 4.56 -4.66 1.47
C CYS A 109 4.09 -3.54 2.41
N LYS A 110 4.39 -2.29 2.05
CA LYS A 110 4.08 -1.11 2.87
C LYS A 110 2.59 -1.11 3.23
N TRP A 111 2.30 -0.96 4.52
CA TRP A 111 0.93 -0.91 5.02
C TRP A 111 0.13 0.22 4.36
N THR A 112 -1.18 0.09 4.31
CA THR A 112 -2.07 1.08 3.68
C THR A 112 -3.25 1.42 4.56
N THR A 113 -3.79 0.45 5.31
CA THR A 113 -4.93 0.60 6.21
C THR A 113 -4.64 0.00 7.59
N LEU A 114 -5.52 0.27 8.55
CA LEU A 114 -5.45 -0.25 9.92
C LEU A 114 -5.41 -1.78 9.90
N ALA A 115 -6.22 -2.40 9.05
CA ALA A 115 -6.25 -3.85 8.84
C ALA A 115 -4.90 -4.41 8.36
N SER A 116 -4.16 -3.67 7.54
CA SER A 116 -2.86 -4.12 7.04
C SER A 116 -1.75 -4.10 8.11
N ILE A 117 -1.90 -3.27 9.16
CA ILE A 117 -1.03 -3.30 10.34
C ILE A 117 -1.37 -4.53 11.20
N GLY A 118 -2.65 -4.81 11.38
CA GLY A 118 -3.14 -5.97 12.12
C GLY A 118 -2.66 -5.98 13.57
N LYS A 119 -2.05 -7.09 13.99
CA LYS A 119 -1.62 -7.31 15.39
C LYS A 119 -0.49 -6.41 15.87
N ASP A 120 0.15 -5.66 14.96
CA ASP A 120 1.30 -4.82 15.30
C ASP A 120 0.86 -3.43 15.81
N ILE A 121 -0.45 -3.15 15.88
CA ILE A 121 -0.98 -1.88 16.40
C ILE A 121 -0.56 -1.67 17.87
N ILE A 122 -0.24 -0.41 18.20
CA ILE A 122 0.13 0.01 19.55
C ILE A 122 -0.98 0.92 20.07
N GLU A 123 -1.70 0.45 21.09
CA GLU A 123 -2.68 1.25 21.83
C GLU A 123 -2.04 1.74 23.13
N ASP A 124 -2.24 3.01 23.46
CA ASP A 124 -1.87 3.53 24.77
C ASP A 124 -3.05 3.51 25.76
N GLN A 125 -2.77 3.92 27.01
CA GLN A 125 -3.73 3.88 28.12
C GLN A 125 -4.96 4.76 27.87
N ASP A 126 -4.82 5.80 27.04
CA ASP A 126 -5.89 6.72 26.67
C ASP A 126 -6.69 6.22 25.44
N GLY A 127 -6.35 5.03 24.92
CA GLY A 127 -7.00 4.45 23.74
C GLY A 127 -6.51 5.05 22.41
N ASN A 128 -5.42 5.83 22.40
CA ASN A 128 -4.87 6.33 21.14
C ASN A 128 -4.13 5.22 20.40
N ILE A 129 -4.52 5.03 19.14
CA ILE A 129 -3.90 4.05 18.25
C ILE A 129 -2.70 4.67 17.54
N THR A 130 -1.56 4.01 17.67
CA THR A 130 -0.32 4.32 16.95
C THR A 130 0.22 3.08 16.25
N MET A 131 1.20 3.27 15.35
CA MET A 131 1.82 2.17 14.62
C MET A 131 3.31 2.09 14.88
N PRO A 132 3.89 0.88 14.87
CA PRO A 132 5.32 0.71 14.98
C PRO A 132 6.02 1.09 13.68
N HIS A 133 7.33 1.15 13.74
CA HIS A 133 8.14 1.17 12.53
C HIS A 133 7.96 -0.12 11.71
N GLN A 134 7.54 0.00 10.45
CA GLN A 134 7.59 -1.11 9.50
C GLN A 134 9.01 -1.22 8.91
N TRP A 135 9.78 -2.21 9.34
CA TRP A 135 11.19 -2.36 8.98
C TRP A 135 11.40 -3.20 7.71
N MET A 136 12.39 -2.80 6.91
CA MET A 136 12.96 -3.59 5.82
C MET A 136 14.46 -3.74 6.01
N GLU A 137 14.97 -4.96 5.84
CA GLU A 137 16.40 -5.27 5.96
C GLU A 137 17.18 -4.89 4.70
N GLY A 138 18.34 -4.27 4.91
CA GLY A 138 19.39 -4.10 3.91
C GLY A 138 19.05 -3.21 2.72
N ASN A 139 19.93 -3.25 1.71
CA ASN A 139 19.87 -2.39 0.52
C ASN A 139 19.67 -0.92 0.89
N LEU A 140 20.39 -0.47 1.93
CA LEU A 140 20.31 0.89 2.44
C LEU A 140 20.95 1.88 1.45
N PRO A 141 20.43 3.12 1.35
CA PRO A 141 21.11 4.18 0.63
C PRO A 141 22.55 4.36 1.13
N VAL A 142 23.46 4.73 0.24
CA VAL A 142 24.82 5.07 0.65
C VAL A 142 24.78 6.24 1.63
N SER A 143 25.75 6.25 2.55
CA SER A 143 25.86 7.20 3.66
C SER A 143 24.63 7.27 4.58
N SER A 144 23.81 6.23 4.64
CA SER A 144 22.78 6.10 5.67
C SER A 144 23.41 6.14 7.06
N LYS A 145 22.82 6.89 7.99
CA LYS A 145 23.28 7.02 9.38
C LYS A 145 22.30 6.38 10.34
N CYS A 146 22.83 5.77 11.40
CA CYS A 146 22.01 5.16 12.42
C CYS A 146 21.27 6.24 13.21
N SER A 147 19.94 6.17 13.30
CA SER A 147 19.13 7.08 14.11
C SER A 147 19.35 6.96 15.63
N VAL A 148 20.19 6.03 16.08
CA VAL A 148 20.53 5.83 17.51
C VAL A 148 21.96 6.27 17.80
N CYS A 149 22.95 5.80 17.03
CA CYS A 149 24.37 6.06 17.32
C CYS A 149 25.08 6.98 16.30
N ASP A 150 24.37 7.46 15.27
CA ASP A 150 24.86 8.32 14.19
C ASP A 150 26.03 7.78 13.34
N LYS A 151 26.43 6.52 13.55
CA LYS A 151 27.41 5.83 12.72
C LYS A 151 26.76 5.32 11.43
N THR A 152 27.59 5.11 10.40
CA THR A 152 27.13 4.64 9.08
C THR A 152 26.46 3.25 9.18
N CYS A 153 25.28 3.10 8.58
CA CYS A 153 24.51 1.86 8.46
C CYS A 153 24.63 1.24 7.06
N GLY A 154 24.41 -0.07 7.00
CA GLY A 154 24.36 -0.85 5.78
C GLY A 154 25.69 -1.53 5.46
N SER A 155 25.70 -2.28 4.37
CA SER A 155 26.90 -2.95 3.87
C SER A 155 26.86 -3.01 2.35
N VAL A 156 28.05 -2.97 1.74
CA VAL A 156 28.24 -3.22 0.31
C VAL A 156 28.47 -4.71 0.00
N LEU A 157 28.60 -5.55 1.03
CA LEU A 157 28.94 -6.97 0.91
C LEU A 157 27.75 -7.91 1.17
N ARG A 158 26.69 -7.42 1.83
CA ARG A 158 25.52 -8.22 2.21
C ARG A 158 24.32 -7.36 2.61
N LEU A 159 23.16 -7.99 2.78
CA LEU A 159 22.04 -7.40 3.52
C LEU A 159 22.37 -7.33 5.01
N GLN A 160 22.22 -6.15 5.58
CA GLN A 160 22.25 -5.93 7.02
C GLN A 160 21.60 -4.57 7.32
N ASP A 161 21.28 -4.37 8.60
CA ASP A 161 20.68 -3.15 9.12
C ASP A 161 19.30 -2.88 8.52
N TRP A 162 18.58 -1.91 9.07
CA TRP A 162 17.15 -1.78 8.83
C TRP A 162 16.79 -0.37 8.41
N ARG A 163 15.80 -0.25 7.53
CA ARG A 163 15.15 1.01 7.14
C ARG A 163 13.66 0.93 7.40
N CYS A 164 13.10 1.97 8.02
CA CYS A 164 11.66 2.09 8.16
C CYS A 164 11.02 2.55 6.83
N LEU A 165 9.94 1.90 6.40
CA LEU A 165 9.22 2.25 5.15
C LEU A 165 8.48 3.58 5.23
N TRP A 166 8.16 4.02 6.44
CA TRP A 166 7.39 5.24 6.71
C TRP A 166 8.32 6.41 7.00
N CYS A 167 8.95 6.42 8.17
CA CYS A 167 9.76 7.56 8.60
C CYS A 167 11.17 7.63 7.98
N ARG A 168 11.60 6.58 7.27
CA ARG A 168 12.93 6.47 6.65
C ARG A 168 14.12 6.43 7.60
N ALA A 169 13.89 6.35 8.91
CA ALA A 169 14.93 6.05 9.88
C ALA A 169 15.70 4.79 9.47
N THR A 170 17.02 4.82 9.62
CA THR A 170 17.90 3.68 9.41
C THR A 170 18.59 3.32 10.72
N VAL A 171 18.68 2.04 11.05
CA VAL A 171 19.23 1.60 12.34
C VAL A 171 20.06 0.34 12.17
N HIS A 172 21.16 0.22 12.93
CA HIS A 172 21.89 -1.03 12.99
C HIS A 172 21.05 -2.13 13.63
N THR A 173 21.28 -3.39 13.25
CA THR A 173 20.60 -4.53 13.91
C THR A 173 20.74 -4.48 15.43
N ALA A 174 21.92 -4.14 15.95
CA ALA A 174 22.18 -4.03 17.39
C ALA A 174 21.54 -2.79 18.04
N CYS A 175 21.32 -1.71 17.28
CA CYS A 175 20.70 -0.48 17.78
C CYS A 175 19.17 -0.52 17.73
N ARG A 176 18.58 -1.45 16.97
CA ARG A 176 17.12 -1.51 16.76
C ARG A 176 16.30 -1.58 18.05
N PRO A 177 16.71 -2.29 19.12
CA PRO A 177 15.94 -2.30 20.37
C PRO A 177 15.92 -0.96 21.10
N ALA A 178 16.88 -0.06 20.82
CA ALA A 178 17.03 1.22 21.53
C ALA A 178 16.26 2.38 20.88
N ILE A 179 15.76 2.22 19.65
CA ILE A 179 14.92 3.25 19.01
C ILE A 179 13.48 3.14 19.53
N SER A 180 12.80 4.28 19.62
CA SER A 180 11.35 4.31 19.91
C SER A 180 10.61 3.32 19.01
N VAL A 181 9.69 2.55 19.58
CA VAL A 181 8.86 1.61 18.82
C VAL A 181 7.84 2.39 17.97
N LYS A 182 7.28 3.49 18.50
CA LYS A 182 6.27 4.32 17.82
C LYS A 182 6.89 5.07 16.64
N CYS A 183 6.37 4.81 15.43
CA CYS A 183 6.86 5.45 14.22
C CYS A 183 6.37 6.90 14.09
N PRO A 184 7.25 7.88 13.89
CA PRO A 184 6.85 9.28 13.74
C PRO A 184 6.39 9.65 12.31
N LEU A 185 6.30 8.68 11.39
CA LEU A 185 6.00 8.84 9.95
C LEU A 185 6.99 9.70 9.13
N GLY A 186 7.93 10.37 9.80
CA GLY A 186 9.04 11.09 9.18
C GLY A 186 8.71 12.53 8.77
N PRO A 187 9.53 13.17 7.94
CA PRO A 187 9.44 14.61 7.65
C PRO A 187 8.18 15.01 6.89
N VAL A 188 7.56 14.08 6.15
CA VAL A 188 6.34 14.33 5.37
C VAL A 188 5.06 13.97 6.13
N LYS A 189 5.11 13.74 7.45
CA LYS A 189 3.97 13.28 8.27
C LYS A 189 2.69 14.09 8.09
N LEU A 190 2.79 15.40 7.86
CA LEU A 190 1.64 16.28 7.67
C LEU A 190 0.83 15.94 6.40
N SER A 191 1.52 15.46 5.36
CA SER A 191 0.90 15.08 4.08
C SER A 191 0.49 13.61 4.03
N VAL A 192 0.95 12.78 4.97
CA VAL A 192 0.70 11.34 5.01
C VAL A 192 -0.62 11.07 5.72
N VAL A 193 -1.50 10.31 5.08
CA VAL A 193 -2.59 9.63 5.80
C VAL A 193 -2.04 8.32 6.36
N PRO A 194 -1.83 8.20 7.69
CA PRO A 194 -1.27 6.99 8.24
C PRO A 194 -2.23 5.81 8.02
N PRO A 195 -1.73 4.57 7.92
CA PRO A 195 -2.59 3.39 7.85
C PRO A 195 -3.57 3.31 9.02
N THR A 196 -3.18 3.78 10.21
CA THR A 196 -4.05 3.84 11.39
C THR A 196 -5.28 4.73 11.21
N ALA A 197 -5.27 5.65 10.24
CA ALA A 197 -6.39 6.52 9.94
C ALA A 197 -7.38 5.92 8.92
N LEU A 198 -7.03 4.85 8.20
CA LEU A 198 -7.88 4.26 7.16
C LEU A 198 -8.40 2.89 7.61
N HIS A 199 -9.71 2.77 7.84
CA HIS A 199 -10.30 1.54 8.38
C HIS A 199 -10.88 0.65 7.26
N SER A 200 -11.86 1.19 6.53
CA SER A 200 -12.65 0.48 5.52
C SER A 200 -13.12 1.45 4.43
N ILE A 201 -13.66 0.90 3.35
CA ILE A 201 -14.36 1.70 2.34
C ILE A 201 -15.86 1.55 2.63
N GLY A 202 -16.52 2.68 2.85
CA GLY A 202 -17.95 2.75 3.12
C GLY A 202 -18.79 2.41 1.90
N SER A 203 -20.11 2.31 2.11
CA SER A 203 -21.08 2.00 1.04
C SER A 203 -21.16 3.08 -0.05
N ASP A 204 -20.70 4.29 0.25
CA ASP A 204 -20.66 5.44 -0.66
C ASP A 204 -19.33 5.57 -1.43
N GLU A 205 -18.50 4.52 -1.39
CA GLU A 205 -17.18 4.45 -2.01
C GLU A 205 -16.13 5.43 -1.40
N ALA A 206 -16.37 5.94 -0.20
CA ALA A 206 -15.44 6.79 0.54
C ALA A 206 -14.65 6.02 1.62
N TRP A 207 -13.49 6.53 2.02
CA TRP A 207 -12.78 6.01 3.17
C TRP A 207 -13.55 6.30 4.47
N GLU A 208 -13.83 5.25 5.23
CA GLU A 208 -14.15 5.36 6.65
C GLU A 208 -12.84 5.56 7.40
N ALA A 209 -12.62 6.81 7.83
CA ALA A 209 -11.34 7.25 8.34
C ALA A 209 -11.47 8.08 9.62
N THR A 210 -10.53 7.86 10.55
CA THR A 210 -10.34 8.76 11.69
C THR A 210 -9.35 9.83 11.27
N ARG A 211 -9.77 11.10 11.23
CA ARG A 211 -8.87 12.19 10.82
C ARG A 211 -7.78 12.39 11.88
N PRO A 212 -6.49 12.29 11.52
CA PRO A 212 -5.41 12.66 12.43
C PRO A 212 -5.48 14.17 12.72
N THR A 213 -5.47 14.57 13.98
CA THR A 213 -5.42 15.99 14.36
C THR A 213 -4.11 16.64 13.87
N GLY A 214 -4.22 17.82 13.26
CA GLY A 214 -3.05 18.59 12.80
C GLY A 214 -2.38 18.07 11.52
N CYS A 215 -3.09 17.28 10.69
CA CYS A 215 -2.62 16.86 9.37
C CYS A 215 -3.24 17.70 8.24
N SER A 216 -2.57 17.74 7.08
CA SER A 216 -3.08 18.29 5.82
C SER A 216 -2.83 17.27 4.71
N PRO A 217 -3.68 16.24 4.61
CA PRO A 217 -3.50 15.11 3.70
C PRO A 217 -3.27 15.56 2.27
N LEU A 218 -2.35 14.88 1.58
CA LEU A 218 -2.05 15.14 0.17
C LEU A 218 -2.56 13.98 -0.69
N LEU A 219 -3.54 14.23 -1.53
CA LEU A 219 -3.97 13.31 -2.59
C LEU A 219 -3.18 13.62 -3.85
N VAL A 220 -2.52 12.61 -4.43
CA VAL A 220 -1.62 12.79 -5.57
C VAL A 220 -2.16 12.05 -6.79
N PHE A 221 -2.34 12.78 -7.88
CA PHE A 221 -2.62 12.24 -9.20
C PHE A 221 -1.40 12.37 -10.10
N VAL A 222 -0.98 11.27 -10.71
CA VAL A 222 0.16 11.27 -11.63
C VAL A 222 -0.31 10.75 -12.98
N ASN A 223 0.03 11.46 -14.06
CA ASN A 223 -0.07 10.90 -15.40
C ASN A 223 1.19 10.07 -15.68
N SER A 224 1.05 8.75 -15.71
CA SER A 224 2.20 7.85 -15.91
C SER A 224 2.90 7.98 -17.27
N LYS A 225 2.21 8.49 -18.30
CA LYS A 225 2.76 8.67 -19.66
C LYS A 225 3.42 10.03 -19.89
N SER A 226 3.30 10.98 -18.96
CA SER A 226 3.87 12.33 -19.11
C SER A 226 5.41 12.34 -19.07
N GLY A 227 5.99 13.24 -19.88
CA GLY A 227 7.40 13.59 -19.90
C GLY A 227 8.33 12.39 -20.09
N ASP A 228 8.29 11.72 -21.25
CA ASP A 228 9.14 10.56 -21.56
C ASP A 228 9.13 9.45 -20.48
N ASN A 229 7.93 9.04 -20.05
CA ASN A 229 7.69 8.03 -19.02
C ASN A 229 8.29 8.36 -17.63
N GLN A 230 8.67 9.62 -17.37
CA GLN A 230 9.11 10.05 -16.04
C GLN A 230 7.96 10.00 -15.03
N GLY A 231 6.70 10.09 -15.49
CA GLY A 231 5.49 9.89 -14.68
C GLY A 231 5.50 8.61 -13.85
N ILE A 232 5.97 7.49 -14.40
CA ILE A 232 6.11 6.22 -13.66
C ILE A 232 7.11 6.36 -12.49
N LYS A 233 8.21 7.12 -12.67
CA LYS A 233 9.18 7.35 -11.59
C LYS A 233 8.58 8.21 -10.47
N PHE A 234 7.81 9.24 -10.82
CA PHE A 234 7.05 10.04 -9.84
C PHE A 234 6.04 9.21 -9.08
N LEU A 235 5.20 8.43 -9.77
CA LEU A 235 4.21 7.54 -9.18
C LEU A 235 4.85 6.63 -8.12
N ARG A 236 5.96 5.97 -8.47
CA ARG A 236 6.74 5.13 -7.55
C ARG A 236 7.27 5.94 -6.36
N ARG A 237 7.82 7.12 -6.60
CA ARG A 237 8.40 7.97 -5.55
C ARG A 237 7.36 8.45 -4.56
N PHE A 238 6.19 8.88 -5.03
CA PHE A 238 5.07 9.25 -4.17
C PHE A 238 4.55 8.06 -3.37
N LYS A 239 4.35 6.88 -3.98
CA LYS A 239 3.95 5.65 -3.25
C LYS A 239 4.96 5.23 -2.17
N GLN A 240 6.25 5.53 -2.37
CA GLN A 240 7.27 5.31 -1.34
C GLN A 240 7.13 6.31 -0.21
N LEU A 241 6.91 7.60 -0.50
CA LEU A 241 6.89 8.71 0.48
C LEU A 241 5.58 8.77 1.27
N LEU A 242 4.44 8.72 0.57
CA LEU A 242 3.10 8.79 1.11
C LEU A 242 2.53 7.39 1.35
N ASN A 243 1.33 7.32 1.92
CA ASN A 243 0.57 6.08 1.90
C ASN A 243 0.19 5.77 0.43
N PRO A 244 0.41 4.55 -0.08
CA PRO A 244 -0.03 4.16 -1.43
C PRO A 244 -1.51 4.47 -1.69
N ALA A 245 -2.36 4.47 -0.65
CA ALA A 245 -3.77 4.88 -0.71
C ALA A 245 -4.00 6.33 -1.17
N GLN A 246 -2.97 7.17 -1.19
CA GLN A 246 -3.05 8.57 -1.58
C GLN A 246 -2.58 8.82 -3.02
N VAL A 247 -2.13 7.81 -3.76
CA VAL A 247 -1.39 8.01 -5.02
C VAL A 247 -2.04 7.24 -6.18
N PHE A 248 -2.64 7.99 -7.10
CA PHE A 248 -3.43 7.46 -8.20
C PHE A 248 -2.78 7.74 -9.55
N ASP A 249 -2.87 6.75 -10.45
CA ASP A 249 -2.42 6.87 -11.84
C ASP A 249 -3.61 7.26 -12.72
N LEU A 250 -3.57 8.48 -13.25
CA LEU A 250 -4.65 9.02 -14.10
C LEU A 250 -4.87 8.17 -15.35
N ILE A 251 -3.83 7.53 -15.88
CA ILE A 251 -3.93 6.73 -17.11
C ILE A 251 -4.63 5.39 -16.86
N LYS A 252 -4.54 4.84 -15.64
CA LYS A 252 -5.12 3.54 -15.31
C LYS A 252 -6.58 3.61 -14.88
N GLY A 253 -6.94 4.63 -14.11
CA GLY A 253 -8.28 4.70 -13.49
C GLY A 253 -8.89 6.09 -13.44
N GLY A 254 -8.22 7.11 -14.00
CA GLY A 254 -8.65 8.49 -13.93
C GLY A 254 -8.65 9.07 -12.50
N PRO A 255 -9.19 10.29 -12.33
CA PRO A 255 -9.23 10.97 -11.03
C PRO A 255 -10.36 10.49 -10.12
N GLY A 256 -11.45 9.98 -10.69
CA GLY A 256 -12.69 9.63 -9.97
C GLY A 256 -12.50 8.73 -8.74
N PRO A 257 -11.77 7.59 -8.82
CA PRO A 257 -11.60 6.70 -7.67
C PRO A 257 -10.93 7.39 -6.48
N GLY A 258 -9.88 8.19 -6.72
CA GLY A 258 -9.18 8.91 -5.65
C GLY A 258 -10.05 9.99 -5.02
N LEU A 259 -10.79 10.76 -5.84
CA LEU A 259 -11.68 11.81 -5.34
C LEU A 259 -12.83 11.26 -4.51
N ARG A 260 -13.45 10.15 -4.91
CA ARG A 260 -14.52 9.50 -4.14
C ARG A 260 -14.01 8.98 -2.80
N LEU A 261 -12.87 8.28 -2.82
CA LEU A 261 -12.24 7.75 -1.61
C LEU A 261 -11.93 8.85 -0.58
N PHE A 262 -11.49 10.02 -1.03
CA PHE A 262 -11.08 11.12 -0.13
C PHE A 262 -12.19 12.13 0.13
N ARG A 263 -13.43 11.87 -0.27
CA ARG A 263 -14.48 12.91 -0.29
C ARG A 263 -14.87 13.48 1.07
N HIS A 264 -14.67 12.71 2.13
CA HIS A 264 -14.97 13.11 3.52
C HIS A 264 -13.76 13.61 4.29
N PHE A 265 -12.59 13.67 3.64
CA PHE A 265 -11.44 14.38 4.18
C PHE A 265 -11.66 15.87 3.91
N ASP A 266 -11.73 16.67 4.97
CA ASP A 266 -11.80 18.13 4.85
C ASP A 266 -11.03 18.78 6.03
N PRO A 267 -10.07 19.68 5.78
CA PRO A 267 -9.47 20.01 4.49
C PRO A 267 -8.43 18.97 4.05
N PHE A 268 -8.26 18.80 2.74
CA PHE A 268 -7.12 18.10 2.13
C PHE A 268 -6.62 18.87 0.91
N ARG A 269 -5.42 18.51 0.46
CA ARG A 269 -4.77 19.10 -0.71
C ARG A 269 -4.69 18.08 -1.83
N ILE A 270 -4.81 18.55 -3.06
CA ILE A 270 -4.55 17.75 -4.26
C ILE A 270 -3.29 18.25 -4.94
N LEU A 271 -2.44 17.30 -5.36
CA LEU A 271 -1.31 17.53 -6.26
C LEU A 271 -1.51 16.74 -7.54
N VAL A 272 -1.45 17.43 -8.68
CA VAL A 272 -1.50 16.81 -10.01
C VAL A 272 -0.12 16.96 -10.65
N CYS A 273 0.56 15.84 -10.92
CA CYS A 273 1.85 15.82 -11.62
C CYS A 273 1.63 15.46 -13.09
N SER A 274 1.19 16.44 -13.89
CA SER A 274 0.95 16.30 -15.33
C SER A 274 0.81 17.67 -16.00
N GLY A 275 0.66 17.71 -17.33
CA GLY A 275 0.36 18.93 -18.08
C GLY A 275 -1.10 19.39 -17.94
N ASP A 276 -1.38 20.57 -18.51
CA ASP A 276 -2.62 21.33 -18.30
C ASP A 276 -3.90 20.55 -18.60
N GLY A 277 -3.91 19.71 -19.63
CA GLY A 277 -5.08 18.89 -19.98
C GLY A 277 -5.47 17.89 -18.89
N SER A 278 -4.49 17.31 -18.18
CA SER A 278 -4.77 16.42 -17.03
C SER A 278 -5.25 17.19 -15.81
N VAL A 279 -4.76 18.41 -15.60
CA VAL A 279 -5.24 19.30 -14.55
C VAL A 279 -6.71 19.63 -14.80
N GLY A 280 -7.07 20.06 -16.02
CA GLY A 280 -8.46 20.33 -16.40
C GLY A 280 -9.37 19.12 -16.21
N TRP A 281 -8.88 17.91 -16.49
CA TRP A 281 -9.65 16.69 -16.25
C TRP A 281 -9.93 16.43 -14.76
N VAL A 282 -8.92 16.61 -13.89
CA VAL A 282 -9.10 16.48 -12.44
C VAL A 282 -10.09 17.53 -11.92
N LEU A 283 -9.96 18.79 -12.37
CA LEU A 283 -10.86 19.88 -12.00
C LEU A 283 -12.32 19.62 -12.41
N SER A 284 -12.54 19.19 -13.66
CA SER A 284 -13.87 18.86 -14.13
C SER A 284 -14.52 17.74 -13.32
N GLU A 285 -13.74 16.74 -12.88
CA GLU A 285 -14.25 15.67 -12.02
C GLU A 285 -14.54 16.15 -10.58
N ILE A 286 -13.75 17.09 -10.04
CA ILE A 286 -14.00 17.74 -8.75
C ILE A 286 -15.32 18.50 -8.80
N ASP A 287 -15.53 19.32 -9.84
CA ASP A 287 -16.77 20.08 -10.05
C ASP A 287 -17.97 19.15 -10.17
N ARG A 288 -17.82 18.05 -10.93
CA ARG A 288 -18.85 17.01 -11.08
C ARG A 288 -19.21 16.34 -9.76
N LEU A 289 -18.28 16.24 -8.82
CA LEU A 289 -18.48 15.64 -7.49
C LEU A 289 -18.90 16.67 -6.42
N GLY A 290 -18.93 17.97 -6.76
CA GLY A 290 -19.36 19.04 -5.87
C GLY A 290 -18.44 19.25 -4.65
N MET A 291 -17.13 19.05 -4.81
CA MET A 291 -16.18 19.13 -3.70
C MET A 291 -15.53 20.52 -3.59
N HIS A 292 -15.59 21.17 -2.42
CA HIS A 292 -14.87 22.43 -2.16
C HIS A 292 -13.50 22.15 -1.51
N MET A 293 -12.38 22.59 -2.11
CA MET A 293 -11.04 22.22 -1.63
C MET A 293 -9.90 23.15 -2.09
N ILE A 294 -8.74 23.04 -1.41
CA ILE A 294 -7.51 23.77 -1.74
C ILE A 294 -6.66 22.94 -2.72
N LEU A 295 -6.49 23.46 -3.94
CA LEU A 295 -5.71 22.83 -5.01
C LEU A 295 -4.27 23.37 -5.04
N VAL A 296 -3.29 22.47 -5.16
CA VAL A 296 -1.87 22.84 -5.34
C VAL A 296 -1.35 22.21 -6.63
N PHE A 297 -0.95 23.06 -7.59
CA PHE A 297 -0.37 22.61 -8.85
C PHE A 297 1.15 22.61 -8.79
N MET A 298 1.79 21.57 -9.32
CA MET A 298 3.21 21.60 -9.66
C MET A 298 3.33 21.46 -11.17
N HIS A 299 3.82 22.51 -11.82
CA HIS A 299 4.34 22.46 -13.19
C HIS A 299 5.78 21.96 -13.18
#